data_AF-A0A957VNP0-F1
#
_entry.id   AF-A0A957VNP0-F1
#
_cell.length_a   1.000
_cell.length_b   1.000
_cell.length_c   1.000
_cell.angle_alpha   90.00
_cell.angle_beta   90.00
_cell.angle_gamma   90.00
#
_symmetry.space_group_name_H-M   'P 1'
#
loop_
_entity.id
_entity.type
_entity.pdbx_description
1 polymer ?
#
loop_
_entity_poly.entity_id
_entity_poly.type
_entity_poly.pdbx_seq_one_letter_code
_entity_poly.pdbx_strand_id
1 'polypeptide(L)' 'MADVTLYVEEAGMGAAVVLIHGFSLDTRMWDPQFDVLARHFRTIRYDMRGFGQSPAPDGI' A
#
# COMPACT_ATOMS: atom_id res chain seq x y z
N MET A 1 -20.79 4.89 -3.97
CA MET A 1 -19.59 4.03 -3.89
C MET A 1 -19.58 3.42 -2.50
N ALA A 2 -19.46 2.10 -2.38
CA ALA A 2 -19.35 1.47 -1.07
C ALA A 2 -17.99 1.79 -0.44
N ASP A 3 -17.97 1.97 0.88
CA ASP A 3 -16.73 2.07 1.63
C ASP A 3 -15.96 0.76 1.53
N VAL A 4 -14.64 0.84 1.41
CA VAL A 4 -13.74 -0.33 1.39
C VAL A 4 -12.65 -0.13 2.42
N THR A 5 -12.38 -1.16 3.21
CA THR A 5 -11.21 -1.19 4.09
C THR A 5 -10.01 -1.62 3.27
N LEU A 6 -8.91 -0.88 3.31
CA LEU A 6 -7.68 -1.23 2.60
C LEU A 6 -6.64 -1.78 3.58
N TYR A 7 -5.87 -2.76 3.13
CA TYR A 7 -4.64 -3.16 3.80
C TYR A 7 -3.57 -2.09 3.61
N VAL A 8 -2.98 -1.62 4.71
CA VAL A 8 -1.98 -0.54 4.72
C VAL A 8 -0.84 -0.93 5.64
N GLU A 9 0.39 -0.69 5.18
CA GLU A 9 1.59 -0.73 5.99
C GLU A 9 2.24 0.64 6.01
N GLU A 10 2.70 1.05 7.18
CA GLU A 10 3.36 2.33 7.41
C GLU A 10 4.62 2.13 8.25
N ALA A 11 5.72 2.77 7.86
CA ALA A 11 6.95 2.79 8.61
C ALA A 11 7.67 4.14 8.49
N GLY A 12 8.49 4.46 9.49
CA GLY A 12 9.24 5.72 9.54
C GLY A 12 8.39 6.90 9.99
N MET A 13 8.96 8.10 9.87
CA MET A 13 8.36 9.36 10.30
C MET A 13 8.79 10.51 9.37
N GLY A 14 8.08 11.64 9.40
CA GLY A 14 8.40 12.84 8.62
C GLY A 14 7.51 13.02 7.39
N ALA A 15 8.07 13.56 6.30
CA ALA A 15 7.33 13.79 5.06
C ALA A 15 6.79 12.47 4.49
N ALA A 16 5.54 12.48 4.01
CA ALA A 16 4.87 11.29 3.55
C ALA A 16 5.30 10.89 2.13
N VAL A 17 5.59 9.61 1.94
CA VAL A 17 5.78 8.97 0.63
C VAL A 17 4.79 7.82 0.53
N VAL A 18 3.92 7.85 -0.49
CA VAL A 18 2.89 6.82 -0.71
C VAL A 18 3.27 5.99 -1.93
N LEU A 19 3.37 4.68 -1.74
CA LEU A 19 3.70 3.71 -2.79
C LEU A 19 2.43 3.00 -3.25
N ILE A 20 2.13 3.10 -4.55
CA ILE A 20 0.95 2.50 -5.20
C ILE A 20 1.45 1.43 -6.18
N HIS A 21 0.97 0.21 -6.06
CA HIS A 21 1.41 -0.90 -6.91
C HIS A 21 0.77 -0.84 -8.32
N GLY A 22 1.33 -1.62 -9.25
CA GLY A 22 0.77 -1.80 -10.60
C GLY A 22 -0.32 -2.89 -10.67
N PHE A 23 -0.92 -3.08 -11.85
CA PHE A 23 -1.88 -4.15 -12.09
C PHE A 23 -1.24 -5.54 -11.86
N SER A 24 -2.02 -6.49 -11.33
CA SER A 24 -1.60 -7.86 -10.97
C SER A 24 -0.53 -7.99 -9.87
N LEU A 25 -0.19 -6.88 -9.20
CA LEU A 25 0.77 -6.83 -8.09
C LEU A 25 0.06 -6.45 -6.77
N ASP A 26 0.85 -6.32 -5.70
CA ASP A 26 0.46 -5.84 -4.37
C ASP A 26 1.65 -5.10 -3.71
N THR A 27 1.52 -4.70 -2.43
CA THR A 27 2.54 -3.94 -1.69
C THR A 27 3.94 -4.56 -1.72
N ARG A 28 4.07 -5.88 -1.86
CA ARG A 28 5.36 -6.59 -1.82
C ARG A 28 6.28 -6.23 -2.98
N MET A 29 5.74 -5.69 -4.07
CA MET A 29 6.58 -5.17 -5.17
C MET A 29 7.54 -4.06 -4.70
N TRP A 30 7.23 -3.44 -3.56
CA TRP A 30 7.97 -2.34 -2.97
C TRP A 30 8.82 -2.73 -1.77
N ASP A 31 8.99 -4.01 -1.42
CA ASP A 31 9.79 -4.42 -0.24
C ASP A 31 11.16 -3.72 -0.18
N PRO A 32 11.98 -3.69 -1.26
CA PRO A 32 13.28 -3.03 -1.21
C PRO A 32 13.20 -1.51 -1.00
N GLN A 33 12.21 -0.86 -1.62
CA GLN A 33 12.04 0.59 -1.53
C GLN A 33 11.46 1.00 -0.19
N PHE A 34 10.53 0.21 0.36
CA PHE A 34 9.91 0.47 1.64
C PHE A 34 10.94 0.48 2.76
N ASP A 35 11.84 -0.52 2.79
CA ASP A 35 12.91 -0.63 3.79
C ASP A 35 13.92 0.53 3.74
N VAL A 36 14.17 1.09 2.56
CA VAL A 36 15.11 2.20 2.37
C VAL A 36 14.43 3.54 2.67
N LEU A 37 13.24 3.76 2.13
CA LEU A 37 12.51 5.03 2.28
C LEU A 37 12.04 5.25 3.71
N ALA A 38 11.62 4.20 4.42
CA ALA A 38 11.17 4.30 5.81
C ALA A 38 12.26 4.80 6.79
N ARG A 39 13.54 4.76 6.40
CA ARG A 39 14.64 5.32 7.20
C ARG A 39 14.68 6.85 7.16
N HIS A 40 14.04 7.46 6.17
CA HIS A 40 14.13 8.90 5.89
C HIS A 40 12.76 9.60 5.83
N PHE A 41 11.69 8.85 5.59
CA PHE A 41 10.35 9.35 5.35
C PHE A 41 9.31 8.54 6.12
N ARG A 42 8.12 9.13 6.32
CA ARG A 42 6.92 8.38 6.68
C ARG A 42 6.46 7.67 5.40
N THR A 43 6.83 6.41 5.25
CA THR A 43 6.57 5.64 4.03
C THR A 43 5.33 4.79 4.24
N ILE A 44 4.37 4.93 3.33
CA ILE A 44 3.08 4.24 3.36
C ILE A 44 2.96 3.43 2.07
N ARG A 45 2.58 2.16 2.19
CA ARG A 45 2.20 1.31 1.05
C ARG A 45 0.87 0.65 1.36
N TYR A 46 0.04 0.44 0.35
CA TYR A 46 -1.27 -0.18 0.53
C TYR A 46 -1.64 -1.03 -0.69
N ASP A 47 -2.50 -2.02 -0.46
CA ASP A 47 -3.07 -2.81 -1.53
C ASP A 47 -4.32 -2.13 -2.07
N MET A 48 -4.38 -1.88 -3.37
CA MET A 48 -5.58 -1.39 -4.03
C MET A 48 -6.73 -2.40 -3.86
N ARG A 49 -7.97 -1.91 -3.89
CA ARG A 49 -9.18 -2.74 -3.78
C ARG A 49 -9.11 -3.98 -4.68
N GLY A 50 -9.38 -5.17 -4.14
CA GLY A 50 -9.34 -6.44 -4.86
C GLY A 50 -7.95 -7.00 -5.16
N PHE A 51 -6.88 -6.41 -4.62
CA PHE A 51 -5.52 -6.91 -4.74
C PHE A 51 -4.94 -7.24 -3.36
N GLY A 52 -3.96 -8.15 -3.35
CA GLY A 52 -3.22 -8.53 -2.14
C GLY A 52 -4.15 -8.89 -0.98
N GLN A 53 -4.02 -8.14 0.11
CA GLN A 53 -4.80 -8.31 1.34
C GLN A 53 -6.02 -7.38 1.42
N SER A 54 -6.22 -6.49 0.45
CA SER A 54 -7.40 -5.64 0.37
C SER A 54 -8.60 -6.39 -0.24
N PRO A 55 -9.79 -6.36 0.39
CA PRO A 55 -10.97 -7.01 -0.14
C PRO A 55 -11.38 -6.46 -1.51
N ALA A 56 -11.92 -7.34 -2.35
CA ALA A 56 -12.65 -6.92 -3.54
C ALA A 56 -13.97 -6.25 -3.12
N PRO A 57 -14.39 -5.16 -3.79
CA PRO A 57 -15.72 -4.62 -3.60
C PRO A 57 -16.80 -5.65 -3.95
N ASP A 58 -17.94 -5.60 -3.27
CA ASP A 58 -19.11 -6.40 -3.63
C ASP A 58 -19.53 -6.13 -5.07
N GLY A 59 -19.86 -7.19 -5.81
CA GLY A 59 -20.44 -7.10 -7.16
C GLY A 59 -19.43 -7.00 -8.32
N ILE A 60 -18.17 -7.39 -8.10
CA ILE A 60 -17.23 -7.75 -9.18
C ILE A 60 -17.30 -9.24 -9.47
#